data_AF-A0A026WIQ6-F1
#
_entry.id   AF-A0A026WIQ6-F1
#
_cell.length_a   1.000
_cell.length_b   1.000
_cell.length_c   1.000
_cell.angle_alpha   90.00
_cell.angle_beta   90.00
_cell.angle_gamma   90.00
#
_symmetry.space_group_name_H-M   'P 1'
#
loop_
_entity.id
_entity.type
_entity.pdbx_description
1 polymer ?
#
loop_
_entity_poly.entity_id
_entity_poly.type
_entity_poly.pdbx_seq_one_letter_code
_entity_poly.pdbx_strand_id
1 'polypeptide(L)' 'MMVHEREDTVTCGPVMPQGGIQALEAMLYTLDILNDREIVPGVKIGAHILDDCDKDTYGLEMAVDFIKGT' A
#
# COMPACT_ATOMS: atom_id res chain seq x y z
N MET A 1 2.08 -0.23 -3.63
CA MET A 1 1.01 0.62 -4.17
C MET A 1 1.69 1.81 -4.79
N MET A 2 1.20 2.31 -5.93
CA MET A 2 1.81 3.43 -6.62
C MET A 2 1.29 4.76 -6.04
N VAL A 3 1.70 5.12 -4.81
CA VAL A 3 1.24 6.36 -4.16
C VAL A 3 1.88 7.58 -4.79
N HIS A 4 3.13 7.46 -5.22
CA HIS A 4 3.85 8.48 -5.98
C HIS A 4 4.13 8.03 -7.42
N GLU A 5 4.26 9.00 -8.32
CA GLU A 5 4.73 8.81 -9.68
C GLU A 5 6.23 8.48 -9.71
N ARG A 6 6.65 7.88 -10.82
CA ARG A 6 8.06 7.64 -11.08
C ARG A 6 8.80 8.95 -11.35
N GLU A 7 9.92 9.14 -10.68
CA GLU A 7 10.89 10.18 -11.01
C GLU A 7 12.32 9.61 -11.06
N ASP A 8 13.18 10.19 -11.91
CA ASP A 8 14.54 9.70 -12.15
C ASP A 8 15.58 10.41 -11.27
N THR A 9 15.30 11.61 -10.78
CA THR A 9 16.23 12.44 -9.97
C THR A 9 16.10 12.21 -8.47
N VAL A 10 14.93 11.77 -8.02
CA VAL A 10 14.58 11.48 -6.62
C VAL A 10 13.93 10.10 -6.53
N THR A 11 13.82 9.55 -5.32
CA THR A 11 13.27 8.20 -5.11
C THR A 11 11.80 8.09 -5.56
N CYS A 12 10.99 9.09 -5.21
CA CYS A 12 9.56 9.13 -5.47
C CYS A 12 9.20 10.52 -5.99
N GLY A 13 8.42 10.57 -7.07
CA GLY A 13 7.94 11.81 -7.67
C GLY A 13 6.71 12.38 -6.94
N PRO A 14 5.88 13.18 -7.63
CA PRO A 14 4.64 13.72 -7.07
C PRO A 14 3.64 12.64 -6.68
N VAL A 15 2.75 12.96 -5.73
CA VAL A 15 1.66 12.06 -5.32
C VAL A 15 0.69 11.84 -6.48
N MET A 16 0.28 10.59 -6.72
CA MET A 16 -0.81 10.21 -7.62
C MET A 16 -2.15 10.21 -6.89
N PRO A 17 -3.03 11.20 -7.11
CA PRO A 17 -4.27 11.29 -6.34
C PRO A 17 -5.25 10.16 -6.65
N GLN A 18 -5.42 9.80 -7.93
CA GLN A 18 -6.37 8.77 -8.36
C GLN A 18 -5.75 7.37 -8.40
N GLY A 19 -4.54 7.23 -8.95
CA GLY A 19 -3.88 5.92 -9.07
C GLY A 19 -3.32 5.40 -7.73
N GLY A 20 -2.91 6.31 -6.86
CA GLY A 20 -2.27 6.01 -5.59
C GLY A 20 -3.19 6.17 -4.40
N ILE A 21 -3.49 7.42 -4.04
CA ILE A 21 -4.23 7.75 -2.82
C ILE A 21 -5.64 7.16 -2.83
N GLN A 22 -6.39 7.32 -3.92
CA GLN A 22 -7.74 6.76 -3.99
C GLN A 22 -7.75 5.23 -3.87
N ALA A 23 -6.76 4.54 -4.46
CA ALA A 23 -6.64 3.09 -4.35
C ALA A 23 -6.27 2.66 -2.92
N LEU A 24 -5.34 3.38 -2.28
CA LEU A 24 -4.94 3.17 -0.89
C LEU A 24 -6.12 3.33 0.06
N GLU A 25 -6.83 4.45 -0.03
CA GLU A 25 -8.01 4.73 0.81
C GLU A 25 -9.14 3.74 0.54
N ALA A 26 -9.33 3.29 -0.70
CA ALA A 26 -10.30 2.24 -1.00
C ALA A 26 -9.97 0.91 -0.31
N MET A 27 -8.69 0.54 -0.22
CA MET A 27 -8.25 -0.65 0.54
C MET A 27 -8.51 -0.48 2.04
N LEU A 28 -8.14 0.66 2.62
CA LEU A 28 -8.35 0.93 4.05
C LEU A 28 -9.84 0.92 4.41
N TYR A 29 -10.66 1.63 3.65
CA TYR A 29 -12.12 1.62 3.81
C TYR A 29 -12.71 0.21 3.72
N THR A 30 -12.19 -0.62 2.81
CA THR A 30 -12.63 -2.01 2.68
C THR A 30 -12.29 -2.84 3.91
N LEU A 31 -11.10 -2.65 4.48
CA LEU A 31 -10.68 -3.33 5.71
C LEU A 31 -11.52 -2.92 6.92
N ASP A 32 -11.86 -1.63 7.02
CA ASP A 32 -12.73 -1.13 8.09
C ASP A 32 -14.12 -1.78 8.00
N ILE A 33 -14.76 -1.77 6.83
CA ILE A 33 -16.06 -2.44 6.64
C ILE A 33 -15.98 -3.93 6.93
N LEU A 34 -14.93 -4.59 6.46
CA LEU A 34 -14.76 -6.03 6.63
C LEU A 34 -14.69 -6.40 8.11
N ASN A 35 -13.90 -5.64 8.88
CA ASN A 35 -13.74 -5.83 10.32
C ASN A 35 -15.03 -5.48 11.08
N ASP A 36 -15.69 -4.36 10.77
CA ASP A 36 -16.90 -3.89 11.44
C ASP A 36 -18.09 -4.84 11.24
N ARG A 37 -18.19 -5.45 10.06
CA ARG A 37 -19.24 -6.42 9.74
C ARG A 37 -18.92 -7.84 10.19
N GLU A 38 -17.76 -8.05 10.83
CA GLU A 38 -17.26 -9.37 11.23
C GLU A 38 -17.34 -10.39 10.09
N ILE A 39 -17.01 -9.98 8.86
CA ILE A 39 -17.05 -10.87 7.68
C ILE A 39 -16.12 -12.07 7.89
N VAL A 40 -15.03 -11.86 8.64
CA VAL A 40 -14.16 -12.92 9.16
C VAL A 40 -14.29 -12.95 10.69
N PRO A 41 -15.21 -13.77 11.24
CA PRO A 41 -15.48 -13.77 12.68
C PRO A 41 -14.25 -14.17 13.51
N GLY A 42 -14.01 -13.44 14.60
CA GLY A 42 -12.91 -13.74 15.52
C GLY A 42 -11.51 -13.36 15.03
N VAL A 43 -11.38 -12.70 13.86
CA VAL A 43 -10.11 -12.22 13.32
C VAL A 43 -10.23 -10.74 12.94
N LYS A 44 -9.32 -9.91 13.45
CA LYS A 44 -9.16 -8.53 12.98
C LYS A 44 -8.07 -8.47 11.93
N ILE A 45 -8.43 -8.02 10.72
CA ILE A 45 -7.48 -7.86 9.61
C ILE A 45 -6.83 -6.48 9.72
N GLY A 46 -5.50 -6.46 9.84
CA GLY A 46 -4.68 -5.25 9.74
C GLY A 46 -4.06 -5.09 8.36
N ALA A 47 -3.26 -4.03 8.18
CA ALA A 47 -2.53 -3.80 6.95
C ALA A 47 -1.11 -3.28 7.21
N HIS A 48 -0.17 -3.74 6.40
CA HIS A 48 1.16 -3.13 6.22
C HIS A 48 1.27 -2.78 4.75
N ILE A 49 1.15 -1.49 4.42
CA ILE A 49 1.05 -1.02 3.03
C ILE A 49 2.28 -0.19 2.70
N LEU A 50 2.93 -0.52 1.59
CA LEU A 50 4.16 0.12 1.14
C LEU A 50 3.97 0.76 -0.23
N ASP A 51 4.62 1.90 -0.41
CA ASP A 51 4.64 2.64 -1.68
C ASP A 51 5.77 2.12 -2.58
N ASP A 52 5.46 1.82 -3.83
CA ASP A 52 6.43 1.36 -4.83
C ASP A 52 6.92 2.49 -5.76
N CYS A 53 6.36 3.70 -5.63
CA CYS A 53 6.72 4.89 -6.39
C CYS A 53 6.76 4.69 -7.92
N ASP A 54 5.89 3.80 -8.43
CA ASP A 54 5.81 3.41 -9.85
C ASP A 54 7.18 2.98 -10.43
N LYS A 55 8.00 2.34 -9.58
CA LYS A 55 9.36 1.92 -9.91
C LYS A 55 9.64 0.52 -9.41
N ASP A 56 9.69 -0.43 -10.34
CA ASP A 56 9.84 -1.87 -10.06
C ASP A 56 10.96 -2.20 -9.07
N THR A 57 12.15 -1.60 -9.23
CA THR A 57 13.29 -1.87 -8.35
C THR A 57 13.03 -1.39 -6.91
N TYR A 58 12.40 -0.24 -6.76
CA TYR A 58 12.05 0.29 -5.43
C TYR A 58 10.89 -0.51 -4.82
N GLY A 59 9.90 -0.88 -5.63
CA GLY A 59 8.85 -1.81 -5.22
C GLY A 59 9.39 -3.15 -4.73
N LEU A 60 10.42 -3.69 -5.38
CA LEU A 60 11.11 -4.91 -4.92
C LEU A 60 11.82 -4.69 -3.58
N GLU A 61 12.52 -3.57 -3.39
CA GLU A 61 13.16 -3.23 -2.10
C GLU A 61 12.15 -3.13 -0.95
N MET A 62 10.99 -2.53 -1.22
CA MET A 62 9.88 -2.47 -0.28
C MET A 62 9.26 -3.83 0.00
N ALA A 63 9.09 -4.66 -1.02
CA ALA A 63 8.57 -6.02 -0.85
C ALA A 63 9.49 -6.90 0.03
N VAL A 64 10.79 -6.60 0.13
CA VAL A 64 11.68 -7.30 1.05
C VAL A 64 11.21 -7.14 2.50
N ASP A 65 10.59 -6.01 2.86
CA ASP A 65 10.07 -5.79 4.22
C ASP A 65 8.99 -6.80 4.62
N PHE A 66 8.24 -7.36 3.66
CA PHE A 66 7.25 -8.40 3.93
C PHE A 66 7.85 -9.77 4.27
N ILE A 67 9.12 -10.00 3.93
CA ILE A 67 9.80 -11.30 4.11
C ILE A 67 10.99 -11.23 5.06
N LYS A 68 11.39 -10.03 5.50
CA LYS A 68 12.38 -9.88 6.56
C LYS A 68 11.81 -10.47 7.85
N GLY A 69 12.35 -11.61 8.26
CA GLY A 69 12.11 -12.12 9.61
C GLY A 69 12.69 -11.15 10.62
N THR A 70 11.92 -10.81 11.65
CA THR A 70 12.37 -10.01 12.80
C THR A 70 13.42 -10.72 13.61
#